data_AF-A0A368BD93-F1
#
_entry.id   AF-A0A368BD93-F1
#
_cell.length_a   1.000
_cell.length_b   1.000
_cell.length_c   1.000
_cell.angle_alpha   90.00
_cell.angle_beta   90.00
_cell.angle_gamma   90.00
#
_symmetry.space_group_name_H-M   'P 1'
#
loop_
_entity.id
_entity.type
_entity.pdbx_description
1 polymer ?
#
loop_
_entity_poly.entity_id
_entity_poly.type
_entity_poly.pdbx_seq_one_letter_code
_entity_poly.pdbx_strand_id
1 'polypeptide(L)' 'IYQYLTENSLPYHPLWDQGYVSVGDWHSTKKLGDGMTQEDTRFGGIKRECGLHEMTGGNDFQI' A
#
# COMPACT_ATOMS: atom_id res chain seq x y z
N ILE A 1 0.53 7.05 13.24
CA ILE A 1 1.51 5.95 13.04
C ILE A 1 2.92 6.42 13.36
N TYR A 2 3.39 7.54 12.78
CA TYR A 2 4.80 7.93 12.93
C TYR A 2 5.30 8.02 14.37
N GLN A 3 4.56 8.76 15.20
CA GLN A 3 4.88 8.96 16.61
C GLN A 3 4.99 7.63 17.37
N TYR A 4 4.03 6.72 17.19
CA TYR A 4 4.03 5.42 17.87
C TYR A 4 5.25 4.56 17.50
N LEU A 5 5.62 4.50 16.22
CA LEU A 5 6.79 3.73 15.79
C LEU A 5 8.08 4.32 16.38
N THR A 6 8.20 5.66 16.39
CA THR A 6 9.36 6.34 16.97
C THR A 6 9.45 6.14 18.48
N GLU A 7 8.35 6.31 19.21
CA GLU A 7 8.29 6.13 20.68
C GLU A 7 8.65 4.71 21.10
N ASN A 8 8.28 3.71 20.29
CA ASN A 8 8.52 2.30 20.58
C ASN A 8 9.76 1.73 19.86
N SER A 9 10.57 2.58 19.21
CA SER A 9 11.76 2.15 18.45
C SER A 9 11.48 1.03 17.44
N LEU A 10 10.30 1.05 16.81
CA LEU A 10 9.90 0.08 15.80
C LEU A 10 10.39 0.53 14.41
N PRO A 11 11.04 -0.35 13.64
CA PRO A 11 11.53 0.01 12.32
C PRO A 11 10.39 0.21 11.33
N TYR A 12 10.59 1.11 10.39
CA TYR A 12 9.76 1.18 9.19
C TYR A 12 10.16 0.10 8.20
N HIS A 13 9.27 -0.17 7.24
CA HIS A 13 9.63 -0.99 6.09
C HIS A 13 10.71 -0.26 5.26
N PRO A 14 11.79 -0.92 4.80
CA PRO A 14 12.88 -0.26 4.06
C PRO A 14 12.47 0.47 2.78
N LEU A 15 11.35 0.08 2.18
CA LEU A 15 10.79 0.74 0.99
C LEU A 15 10.19 2.13 1.31
N TRP A 16 9.86 2.40 2.58
CA TRP A 16 9.40 3.71 3.01
C TRP A 16 10.43 4.80 2.66
N ASP A 17 11.70 4.57 3.01
CA ASP A 17 12.80 5.49 2.72
C ASP A 17 13.10 5.62 1.22
N GLN A 18 12.58 4.70 0.40
CA GLN A 18 12.71 4.74 -1.04
C GLN A 18 11.53 5.45 -1.74
N GLY A 19 10.59 6.03 -0.98
CA GLY A 19 9.45 6.77 -1.51
C GLY A 19 8.20 5.92 -1.77
N TYR A 20 8.13 4.69 -1.26
CA TYR A 20 6.91 3.89 -1.31
C TYR A 20 5.99 4.24 -0.13
N VAL A 21 4.94 5.01 -0.41
CA VAL A 21 3.95 5.44 0.59
C VAL A 21 2.87 4.40 0.87
N SER A 22 2.67 3.45 -0.05
CA SER A 22 1.78 2.30 0.08
C SER A 22 2.45 1.08 -0.55
N VAL A 23 2.45 -0.06 0.13
CA VAL A 23 3.14 -1.28 -0.28
C VAL A 23 2.14 -2.43 -0.47
N GLY A 24 2.26 -3.14 -1.59
CA GLY A 24 1.53 -4.38 -1.92
C GLY A 24 2.38 -5.27 -2.83
N ASP A 25 1.77 -5.99 -3.77
CA ASP A 25 2.53 -6.82 -4.72
C ASP A 25 3.47 -6.00 -5.61
N TRP A 26 4.62 -6.57 -5.93
CA TRP A 26 5.68 -5.89 -6.68
C TRP A 26 5.23 -5.40 -8.06
N HIS A 27 4.35 -6.14 -8.73
CA HIS A 27 3.88 -5.84 -10.09
C HIS A 27 2.75 -4.81 -10.14
N SER A 28 2.20 -4.41 -8.99
CA SER A 28 1.07 -3.48 -8.88
C SER A 28 1.32 -2.31 -7.92
N THR A 29 2.58 -2.14 -7.50
CA THR A 29 3.00 -1.09 -6.56
C THR A 29 4.12 -0.24 -7.16
N LYS A 30 4.02 1.08 -7.03
CA LYS A 30 5.03 2.03 -7.51
C LYS A 30 5.42 3.04 -6.43
N LYS A 31 6.54 3.73 -6.62
CA LYS A 31 6.95 4.88 -5.78
C LYS A 31 6.01 6.06 -6.04
N LEU A 32 5.80 6.88 -5.01
CA LEU A 32 5.09 8.14 -5.20
C LEU A 32 5.99 9.10 -6.00
N GLY A 33 5.44 9.65 -7.09
CA GLY A 33 6.10 10.65 -7.92
C GLY A 33 5.36 11.99 -7.94
N ASP A 34 5.96 13.00 -8.56
CA ASP A 34 5.37 14.33 -8.65
C ASP A 34 4.03 14.31 -9.39
N GLY A 35 3.03 14.97 -8.82
CA GLY A 35 1.68 15.02 -9.38
C GLY A 35 0.83 13.76 -9.17
N MET A 36 1.36 12.73 -8.50
CA MET A 36 0.61 11.53 -8.13
C MET A 36 -0.07 11.68 -6.77
N THR A 37 -1.23 11.03 -6.63
CA THR A 37 -1.84 10.77 -5.33
C THR A 37 -1.30 9.47 -4.72
N GLN A 38 -1.58 9.22 -3.44
CA GLN A 38 -1.17 7.96 -2.79
C GLN A 38 -1.91 6.76 -3.39
N GLU A 39 -3.17 6.95 -3.80
CA GLU A 39 -3.96 5.91 -4.45
C GLU A 39 -3.35 5.50 -5.80
N ASP A 40 -2.77 6.45 -6.56
CA ASP A 40 -2.13 6.18 -7.85
C ASP A 40 -0.92 5.23 -7.77
N THR A 41 -0.33 5.09 -6.58
CA THR A 41 0.81 4.20 -6.37
C THR A 41 0.41 2.72 -6.31
N ARG A 42 -0.90 2.41 -6.29
CA ARG A 42 -1.45 1.06 -6.22
C ARG A 42 -2.34 0.78 -7.43
N PHE A 43 -2.21 -0.41 -8.01
CA PHE A 43 -2.99 -0.84 -9.18
C PHE A 43 -2.98 0.16 -10.36
N GLY A 44 -1.95 1.01 -10.44
CA GLY A 44 -1.86 2.08 -11.44
C GLY A 44 -2.96 3.14 -11.34
N GLY A 45 -3.54 3.37 -10.16
CA GLY A 45 -4.64 4.32 -9.95
C GLY A 45 -6.01 3.86 -10.44
N ILE A 46 -6.10 2.65 -11.02
CA ILE A 46 -7.36 2.10 -11.55
C ILE A 46 -8.30 1.70 -10.41
N LYS A 47 -7.74 1.19 -9.31
CA LYS A 47 -8.50 0.65 -8.19
C LYS A 47 -7.83 1.03 -6.88
N ARG A 48 -8.62 1.43 -5.89
CA ARG A 48 -8.14 1.78 -4.55
C ARG A 48 -8.08 0.55 -3.64
N GLU A 49 -9.16 -0.23 -3.63
CA GLU A 49 -9.33 -1.37 -2.73
C GLU A 49 -8.91 -2.68 -3.41
N CYS A 50 -8.18 -3.54 -2.71
CA CYS A 50 -7.91 -4.89 -3.19
C CYS A 50 -9.06 -5.85 -2.84
N GLY A 51 -9.04 -7.06 -3.41
CA GLY A 51 -10.09 -8.05 -3.16
C GLY A 51 -10.29 -8.41 -1.68
N LEU A 52 -9.27 -8.21 -0.83
CA LEU A 52 -9.37 -8.42 0.63
C LEU A 52 -10.37 -7.49 1.31
N HIS A 53 -10.69 -6.35 0.69
CA HIS A 53 -11.62 -5.36 1.22
C HIS A 53 -12.98 -5.38 0.52
N GLU A 54 -13.14 -6.23 -0.50
CA GLU A 54 -14.37 -6.33 -1.28
C GLU A 54 -15.17 -7.56 -0.87
N MET A 55 -16.46 -7.38 -0.62
CA MET A 55 -17.38 -8.50 -0.43
C MET A 55 -17.65 -9.15 -1.79
N THR A 56 -16.89 -10.20 -2.10
CA THR A 56 -17.03 -10.96 -3.36
C THR A 56 -18.11 -12.05 -3.29
N GLY A 57 -18.67 -12.30 -2.10
CA GLY A 57 -19.69 -13.34 -1.86
C GLY A 57 -19.16 -14.77 -2.00
N GLY A 58 -17.85 -14.94 -2.27
CA GLY A 58 -17.13 -16.21 -2.28
C GLY A 58 -16.27 -16.39 -1.03
N ASN A 59 -15.66 -17.57 -0.88
CA ASN A 59 -14.73 -17.81 0.23
C ASN A 59 -13.43 -17.01 0.02
N ASP A 60 -12.89 -16.42 1.09
CA ASP A 60 -11.73 -15.50 1.09
C ASP A 60 -10.47 -16.02 0.36
N PHE A 61 -10.36 -17.34 0.14
CA PHE A 61 -9.24 -17.97 -0.59
C PHE A 61 -9.40 -17.99 -2.12
N GLN A 62 -10.50 -17.46 -2.66
CA GLN A 62 -10.79 -17.44 -4.10
C GLN A 62 -10.53 -16.08 -4.77
N ILE A 63 -9.86 -15.16 -4.06
CA ILE A 63 -9.44 -13.84 -4.55
C ILE A 63 -8.26 -13.96 -5.50
#